data_AF-A0A2N1JEI7-F1
#
_entry.id   AF-A0A2N1JEI7-F1
#
_cell.length_a   1.000
_cell.length_b   1.000
_cell.length_c   1.000
_cell.angle_alpha   90.00
_cell.angle_beta   90.00
_cell.angle_gamma   90.00
#
_symmetry.space_group_name_H-M   'P 1'
#
loop_
_entity.id
_entity.type
_entity.pdbx_description
1 polymer ?
#
loop_
_entity_poly.entity_id
_entity_poly.type
_entity_poly.pdbx_seq_one_letter_code
_entity_poly.pdbx_strand_id
1 'polypeptide(L)'
;MPIALSIERRGPIKGAQFPLQVALRDDATVGKLKDGISERVAILPVERQRITTSENRALGNDDKRLEDLGVKSGDKLFVKDLGPQISLTLLLCMLHFLKRELETIFVHRFSHATMPLFNIFKNSTHYWILSGVLIAVGVYSPFHGEEALLGLWRKSPTFLATCVIVWVLAEFGNLQTHIILMRLRPPGTRVRNIPRGGLFEMVSCPNYFYEVLSWVAVTVMTMSFAALLFTLVSAAQMTVWAIKKHKAYRSEFQGTYPKRKIMYPFVF
;
A
#
# COMPACT_ATOMS: atom_id res chain seq x y z
N MET A 1 23.73 30.55 17.44
CA MET A 1 24.61 30.68 16.25
C MET A 1 24.15 29.68 15.20
N PRO A 2 24.22 29.98 13.89
CA PRO A 2 23.81 29.01 12.87
C PRO A 2 24.64 27.72 12.94
N ILE A 3 23.98 26.58 12.80
CA ILE A 3 24.62 25.27 12.73
C ILE A 3 24.99 25.03 11.26
N ALA A 4 26.29 24.92 10.99
CA ALA A 4 26.80 24.55 9.67
C ALA A 4 27.11 23.06 9.66
N LEU A 5 26.49 22.30 8.74
CA LEU A 5 26.63 20.86 8.64
C LEU A 5 27.16 20.46 7.27
N SER A 6 28.07 19.49 7.26
CA SER A 6 28.54 18.83 6.04
C SER A 6 27.79 17.53 5.85
N ILE A 7 26.94 17.47 4.84
CA ILE A 7 26.15 16.28 4.51
C ILE A 7 26.87 15.48 3.42
N GLU A 8 27.32 14.28 3.76
CA GLU A 8 27.92 13.31 2.85
C GLU A 8 26.86 12.29 2.39
N ARG A 9 27.08 11.67 1.23
CA ARG A 9 26.21 10.58 0.75
C ARG A 9 26.63 9.24 1.33
N ARG A 10 25.66 8.42 1.71
CA ARG A 10 25.85 7.00 2.02
C ARG A 10 25.10 6.16 1.00
N GLY A 11 25.86 5.66 0.02
CA GLY A 11 25.34 4.97 -1.16
C GLY A 11 25.22 5.88 -2.39
N PRO A 12 24.64 5.37 -3.49
CA PRO A 12 24.46 6.12 -4.72
C PRO A 12 23.28 7.10 -4.60
N ILE A 13 23.56 8.39 -4.78
CA ILE A 13 22.56 9.45 -4.91
C ILE A 13 22.89 10.20 -6.19
N LYS A 14 21.93 10.27 -7.12
CA LYS A 14 22.10 10.98 -8.40
C LYS A 14 21.77 12.48 -8.23
N GLY A 15 22.13 13.29 -9.22
CA GLY A 15 21.60 14.65 -9.34
C GLY A 15 22.17 15.68 -8.37
N ALA A 16 23.20 15.35 -7.58
CA ALA A 16 23.91 16.31 -6.73
C ALA A 16 25.38 15.91 -6.51
N GLN A 17 26.23 16.91 -6.29
CA GLN A 17 27.60 16.71 -5.82
C GLN A 17 27.64 16.79 -4.29
N PHE A 18 28.41 15.91 -3.68
CA PHE A 18 28.60 15.82 -2.23
C PHE A 18 30.07 16.13 -1.90
N PRO A 19 30.38 16.72 -0.72
CA PRO A 19 29.46 17.03 0.39
C PRO A 19 28.57 18.26 0.13
N LEU A 20 27.34 18.22 0.65
CA LEU A 20 26.45 19.38 0.66
C LEU A 20 26.69 20.18 1.93
N GLN A 21 26.82 21.49 1.80
CA GLN A 21 26.87 22.40 2.94
C GLN A 21 25.46 22.91 3.24
N VAL A 22 24.98 22.65 4.46
CA VAL A 22 23.67 23.07 4.93
C VAL A 22 23.86 23.92 6.18
N ALA A 23 23.44 25.19 6.10
CA ALA A 23 23.43 26.10 7.23
C ALA A 23 22.00 26.29 7.73
N LEU A 24 21.78 25.99 9.01
CA LEU A 24 20.47 26.06 9.67
C LEU A 24 20.54 26.96 10.90
N ARG A 25 19.39 27.35 11.43
CA ARG A 25 19.29 27.99 12.75
C ARG A 25 19.70 26.99 13.85
N ASP A 26 20.05 27.50 15.01
CA ASP A 26 20.42 26.71 16.20
C ASP A 26 19.29 25.82 16.72
N ASP A 27 18.05 26.29 16.60
CA ASP A 27 16.85 25.57 17.01
C ASP A 27 16.32 24.59 15.95
N ALA A 28 17.07 24.35 14.88
CA ALA A 28 16.61 23.54 13.76
C ALA A 28 16.38 22.07 14.15
N THR A 29 15.28 21.53 13.61
CA THR A 29 14.91 20.13 13.76
C THR A 29 15.49 19.25 12.65
N VAL A 30 15.40 17.93 12.82
CA VAL A 30 15.73 16.97 11.77
C VAL A 30 14.89 17.20 10.50
N GLY A 31 13.62 17.58 10.64
CA GLY A 31 12.76 17.95 9.51
C GLY A 31 13.32 19.13 8.71
N LYS A 32 13.79 20.19 9.39
CA LYS A 32 14.43 21.34 8.72
C LYS A 32 15.73 21.01 8.02
N LEU A 33 16.49 20.06 8.56
CA LEU A 33 17.65 19.53 7.87
C LEU A 33 17.26 18.77 6.60
N LYS A 34 16.23 17.93 6.66
CA LYS A 34 15.73 17.21 5.48
C LYS A 34 15.20 18.14 4.39
N ASP A 35 14.48 19.20 4.79
CA ASP A 35 14.02 20.26 3.88
C ASP A 35 15.23 20.89 3.16
N GLY A 36 16.26 21.30 3.92
CA GLY A 36 17.46 21.92 3.35
C GLY A 36 18.26 21.01 2.42
N ILE A 37 18.22 19.69 2.62
CA ILE A 37 18.77 18.70 1.69
C ILE A 37 17.90 18.58 0.44
N SER A 38 16.57 18.51 0.59
CA SER A 38 15.63 18.39 -0.53
C SER A 38 15.67 19.59 -1.48
N GLU A 39 15.89 20.79 -0.94
CA GLU A 39 16.08 22.01 -1.74
C GLU A 39 17.32 21.96 -2.63
N ARG A 40 18.38 21.29 -2.17
CA ARG A 40 19.66 21.14 -2.89
C ARG A 40 19.69 19.92 -3.80
N VAL A 41 18.89 18.90 -3.48
CA VAL A 41 18.82 17.64 -4.20
C VAL A 41 17.35 17.35 -4.54
N ALA A 42 16.86 17.98 -5.62
CA ALA A 42 15.45 17.93 -6.00
C ALA A 42 14.89 16.50 -6.18
N ILE A 43 15.74 15.53 -6.53
CA ILE A 43 15.32 14.12 -6.71
C ILE A 43 15.20 13.33 -5.39
N LEU A 44 15.62 13.93 -4.27
CA LEU A 44 15.69 13.30 -2.95
C LEU A 44 14.75 14.01 -1.96
N PRO A 45 13.43 13.74 -2.05
CA PRO A 45 12.44 14.35 -1.17
C PRO A 45 12.57 13.83 0.28
N VAL A 46 12.00 14.58 1.22
CA VAL A 46 12.12 14.39 2.68
C VAL A 46 11.83 12.95 3.13
N GLU A 47 10.79 12.33 2.58
CA GLU A 47 10.35 10.97 2.94
C GLU A 47 11.32 9.86 2.51
N ARG A 48 12.21 10.14 1.55
CA ARG A 48 13.23 9.19 1.08
C ARG A 48 14.57 9.33 1.82
N GLN A 49 14.71 10.32 2.69
CA GLN A 49 15.95 10.63 3.37
C GLN A 49 16.10 9.86 4.68
N ARG A 50 17.11 8.99 4.75
CA ARG A 50 17.64 8.47 6.02
C ARG A 50 18.92 9.20 6.38
N ILE A 51 18.88 10.02 7.42
CA ILE A 51 20.05 10.76 7.93
C ILE A 51 20.66 10.03 9.12
N THR A 52 21.98 9.88 9.09
CA THR A 52 22.75 9.19 10.12
C THR A 52 24.01 9.95 10.51
N THR A 53 24.49 9.71 11.73
CA THR A 53 25.82 10.13 12.16
C THR A 53 26.92 9.30 11.49
N SER A 54 28.19 9.68 11.71
CA SER A 54 29.38 8.90 11.36
C SER A 54 29.31 7.46 11.90
N GLU A 55 28.81 7.28 13.13
CA GLU A 55 28.59 5.98 13.78
C GLU A 55 27.35 5.21 13.27
N ASN A 56 26.70 5.67 12.20
CA ASN A 56 25.48 5.08 11.63
C ASN A 56 24.25 5.10 12.55
N ARG A 57 24.25 5.95 13.58
CA ARG A 57 23.06 6.23 14.39
C ARG A 57 22.07 7.09 13.60
N ALA A 58 20.83 6.64 13.45
CA ALA A 58 19.80 7.38 12.75
C ALA A 58 19.28 8.56 13.59
N LEU A 59 19.09 9.73 12.97
CA LEU A 59 18.51 10.90 13.65
C LEU A 59 17.00 10.76 13.84
N GLY A 60 16.33 9.98 13.00
CA GLY A 60 14.99 9.45 13.25
C GLY A 60 13.88 10.51 13.18
N ASN A 61 13.46 11.00 14.36
CA ASN A 61 12.26 11.82 14.54
C ASN A 61 12.46 13.25 14.00
N ASP A 62 11.58 13.66 13.09
CA ASP A 62 11.66 14.94 12.36
C ASP A 62 11.38 16.17 13.24
N ASP A 63 10.72 16.00 14.38
CA ASP A 63 10.39 17.06 15.33
C ASP A 63 11.49 17.32 16.36
N LYS A 64 12.44 16.39 16.51
CA LYS A 64 13.54 16.56 17.47
C LYS A 64 14.55 17.58 16.97
N ARG A 65 15.06 18.40 17.88
CA ARG A 65 16.15 19.33 17.57
C ARG A 65 17.44 18.58 17.33
N LEU A 66 18.28 19.13 16.47
CA LEU A 66 19.60 18.57 16.17
C LEU A 66 20.49 18.56 17.42
N GLU A 67 20.39 19.60 18.26
CA GLU A 67 21.11 19.70 19.54
C GLU A 67 20.77 18.56 20.52
N ASP A 68 19.47 18.20 20.63
CA ASP A 68 18.99 17.12 21.51
C ASP A 68 19.53 15.74 21.08
N LEU A 69 19.90 15.63 19.80
CA LEU A 69 20.49 14.44 19.21
C LEU A 69 22.03 14.49 19.23
N GLY A 70 22.61 15.49 19.90
CA GLY A 70 24.05 15.68 20.03
C GLY A 70 24.74 16.14 18.74
N VAL A 71 23.99 16.64 17.76
CA VAL A 71 24.55 17.17 16.51
C VAL A 71 24.99 18.61 16.75
N LYS A 72 26.25 18.91 16.42
CA LYS A 72 26.90 20.21 16.59
C LYS A 72 27.30 20.82 15.25
N SER A 73 27.55 22.12 15.27
CA SER A 73 28.11 22.82 14.11
C SER A 73 29.48 22.24 13.77
N GLY A 74 29.71 21.95 12.48
CA GLY A 74 30.90 21.27 11.96
C GLY A 74 30.75 19.75 11.82
N ASP A 75 29.67 19.16 12.33
CA ASP A 75 29.46 17.71 12.24
C ASP A 75 29.26 17.23 10.80
N LYS A 76 29.76 16.01 10.57
CA LYS A 76 29.53 15.26 9.34
C LYS A 76 28.35 14.32 9.52
N LEU A 77 27.33 14.50 8.70
CA LEU A 77 26.17 13.62 8.64
C LEU A 77 26.09 12.92 7.29
N PHE A 78 25.44 11.76 7.28
CA PHE A 78 25.32 10.93 6.10
C PHE A 78 23.86 10.77 5.72
N VAL A 79 23.52 11.18 4.50
CA VAL A 79 22.19 10.95 3.91
C VAL A 79 22.22 9.72 3.01
N LYS A 80 21.22 8.85 3.18
CA LYS A 80 20.96 7.69 2.32
C LYS A 80 19.57 7.82 1.71
N ASP A 81 19.47 7.54 0.42
CA ASP A 81 18.21 7.43 -0.30
C ASP A 81 17.58 6.05 -0.03
N LEU A 82 16.33 6.05 0.44
CA LEU A 82 15.56 4.84 0.71
C LEU A 82 14.85 4.31 -0.55
N GLY A 83 14.74 5.13 -1.60
CA GLY A 83 14.10 4.76 -2.86
C GLY A 83 12.58 4.99 -2.85
N PRO A 84 11.96 5.11 -4.03
CA PRO A 84 10.53 5.38 -4.14
C PRO A 84 9.64 4.16 -3.83
N GLN A 85 10.20 2.95 -3.81
CA GLN A 85 9.43 1.71 -3.73
C GLN A 85 8.68 1.57 -2.40
N ILE A 86 9.32 1.99 -1.30
CA ILE A 86 8.74 1.95 0.04
C ILE A 86 7.55 2.91 0.12
N SER A 87 7.76 4.18 -0.24
CA SER A 87 6.70 5.21 -0.22
C SER A 87 5.55 4.88 -1.17
N LEU A 88 5.85 4.34 -2.36
CA LEU A 88 4.85 3.92 -3.32
C LEU A 88 4.01 2.75 -2.80
N THR A 89 4.65 1.74 -2.19
CA THR A 89 3.93 0.61 -1.59
C THR A 89 3.01 1.07 -0.48
N LEU A 90 3.50 1.93 0.41
CA LEU A 90 2.68 2.54 1.46
C LEU A 90 1.49 3.28 0.86
N LEU A 91 1.72 4.10 -0.16
CA LEU A 91 0.66 4.86 -0.83
C LEU A 91 -0.43 3.95 -1.40
N LEU A 92 -0.06 2.88 -2.11
CA LEU A 92 -1.03 1.92 -2.65
C LEU A 92 -1.83 1.24 -1.54
N CYS A 93 -1.18 0.78 -0.47
CA CYS A 93 -1.87 0.19 0.68
C CYS A 93 -2.84 1.19 1.35
N MET A 94 -2.40 2.43 1.57
CA MET A 94 -3.24 3.47 2.19
C MET A 94 -4.43 3.84 1.31
N LEU A 95 -4.22 3.98 0.00
CA LEU A 95 -5.30 4.27 -0.95
C LEU A 95 -6.30 3.11 -1.02
N HIS A 96 -5.83 1.86 -1.00
CA HIS A 96 -6.71 0.69 -0.93
C HIS A 96 -7.66 0.78 0.27
N PHE A 97 -7.10 0.96 1.47
CA PHE A 97 -7.89 0.99 2.70
C PHE A 97 -8.76 2.25 2.80
N LEU A 98 -8.26 3.42 2.40
CA LEU A 98 -9.07 4.64 2.35
C LEU A 98 -10.28 4.45 1.44
N LYS A 99 -10.07 3.90 0.24
CA LYS A 99 -11.14 3.58 -0.70
C LYS A 99 -12.11 2.57 -0.11
N ARG A 100 -11.64 1.53 0.60
CA ARG A 100 -12.49 0.56 1.31
C ARG A 100 -13.39 1.22 2.36
N GLU A 101 -12.85 2.12 3.17
CA GLU A 101 -13.62 2.84 4.20
C GLU A 101 -14.67 3.75 3.54
N LEU A 102 -14.29 4.51 2.50
CA LEU A 102 -15.21 5.35 1.74
C LEU A 102 -16.32 4.52 1.08
N GLU A 103 -16.00 3.38 0.48
CA GLU A 103 -17.02 2.48 -0.10
C GLU A 103 -17.96 1.92 0.97
N THR A 104 -17.46 1.62 2.16
CA THR A 104 -18.27 1.11 3.26
C THR A 104 -19.29 2.16 3.71
N ILE A 105 -18.89 3.42 3.78
CA ILE A 105 -19.74 4.55 4.20
C ILE A 105 -20.72 4.95 3.09
N PHE A 106 -20.24 5.09 1.85
CA PHE A 106 -20.98 5.75 0.78
C PHE A 106 -21.59 4.82 -0.27
N VAL A 107 -21.09 3.59 -0.41
CA VAL A 107 -21.48 2.67 -1.51
C VAL A 107 -22.18 1.41 -0.99
N HIS A 108 -21.69 0.79 0.07
CA HIS A 108 -22.21 -0.51 0.53
C HIS A 108 -23.59 -0.38 1.16
N ARG A 109 -24.49 -1.30 0.79
CA ARG A 109 -25.85 -1.42 1.34
C ARG A 109 -26.02 -2.79 1.99
N PHE A 110 -25.76 -2.86 3.29
CA PHE A 110 -25.77 -4.12 4.04
C PHE A 110 -27.18 -4.68 4.26
N SER A 111 -27.31 -6.01 4.22
CA SER A 111 -28.60 -6.69 4.46
C SER A 111 -28.95 -6.77 5.95
N HIS A 112 -27.92 -6.83 6.78
CA HIS A 112 -28.00 -6.91 8.24
C HIS A 112 -27.23 -5.72 8.81
N ALA A 113 -27.80 -5.10 9.84
CA ALA A 113 -27.17 -3.97 10.52
C ALA A 113 -25.97 -4.40 11.38
N THR A 114 -25.85 -5.69 11.70
CA THR A 114 -24.79 -6.22 12.57
C THR A 114 -24.13 -7.46 11.98
N MET A 115 -22.91 -7.73 12.45
CA MET A 115 -22.16 -8.96 12.22
C MET A 115 -21.91 -9.68 13.56
N PRO A 116 -21.72 -11.01 13.56
CA PRO A 116 -21.34 -11.74 14.77
C PRO A 116 -20.06 -11.16 15.41
N LEU A 117 -20.05 -11.01 16.73
CA LEU A 117 -18.95 -10.37 17.50
C LEU A 117 -17.57 -10.96 17.18
N PHE A 118 -17.46 -12.29 17.09
CA PHE A 118 -16.18 -12.94 16.82
C PHE A 118 -15.59 -12.59 15.44
N ASN A 119 -16.44 -12.23 14.47
CA ASN A 119 -15.96 -11.79 13.16
C ASN A 119 -15.25 -10.43 13.25
N ILE A 120 -15.56 -9.60 14.25
CA ILE A 120 -14.85 -8.34 14.50
C ILE A 120 -13.40 -8.67 14.84
N PHE A 121 -13.17 -9.49 15.85
CA PHE A 121 -11.81 -9.91 16.23
C PHE A 121 -11.09 -10.59 15.07
N LYS A 122 -11.73 -11.53 14.38
CA LYS A 122 -11.12 -12.21 13.22
C LYS A 122 -10.68 -11.22 12.13
N ASN A 123 -11.56 -10.30 11.74
CA ASN A 123 -11.27 -9.34 10.68
C ASN A 123 -10.23 -8.31 11.13
N SER A 124 -10.34 -7.77 12.35
CA SER A 124 -9.38 -6.83 12.92
C SER A 124 -7.98 -7.45 13.04
N THR A 125 -7.88 -8.70 13.53
CA THR A 125 -6.60 -9.41 13.60
C THR A 125 -5.99 -9.61 12.21
N HIS A 126 -6.78 -9.96 11.21
CA HIS A 126 -6.30 -10.10 9.83
C HIS A 126 -5.74 -8.77 9.30
N TYR A 127 -6.48 -7.66 9.45
CA TYR A 127 -6.02 -6.36 8.97
C TYR A 127 -4.83 -5.82 9.78
N TRP A 128 -4.87 -5.88 11.10
CA TRP A 128 -3.81 -5.29 11.94
C TRP A 128 -2.52 -6.09 11.88
N ILE A 129 -2.61 -7.42 11.98
CA ILE A 129 -1.42 -8.27 12.04
C ILE A 129 -0.91 -8.61 10.65
N LEU A 130 -1.76 -9.18 9.78
CA LEU A 130 -1.30 -9.66 8.48
C LEU A 130 -1.14 -8.52 7.47
N SER A 131 -2.03 -7.52 7.44
CA SER A 131 -1.85 -6.38 6.53
C SER A 131 -0.98 -5.27 7.12
N GLY A 132 -1.18 -4.92 8.40
CA GLY A 132 -0.45 -3.82 9.04
C GLY A 132 0.97 -4.21 9.38
N VAL A 133 1.13 -5.00 10.44
CA VAL A 133 2.45 -5.33 11.02
C VAL A 133 3.30 -6.16 10.04
N LEU A 134 2.76 -7.25 9.49
CA LEU A 134 3.53 -8.19 8.69
C LEU A 134 4.03 -7.54 7.38
N ILE A 135 3.17 -6.83 6.64
CA ILE A 135 3.59 -6.12 5.42
C ILE A 135 4.57 -5.00 5.77
N ALA A 136 4.34 -4.24 6.84
CA ALA A 136 5.27 -3.19 7.27
C ALA A 136 6.66 -3.76 7.56
N VAL A 137 6.76 -4.86 8.33
CA VAL A 137 8.04 -5.54 8.60
C VAL A 137 8.72 -5.97 7.30
N GLY A 138 7.95 -6.48 6.33
CA GLY A 138 8.50 -6.87 5.03
C GLY A 138 8.97 -5.70 4.18
N VAL A 139 8.18 -4.62 4.09
CA VAL A 139 8.41 -3.49 3.17
C VAL A 139 9.43 -2.48 3.71
N TYR A 140 9.46 -2.25 5.03
CA TYR A 140 10.44 -1.38 5.68
C TYR A 140 11.76 -2.08 6.01
N SER A 141 11.88 -3.36 5.64
CA SER A 141 13.11 -4.12 5.81
C SER A 141 14.25 -3.52 4.99
N PRO A 142 15.52 -3.60 5.46
CA PRO A 142 16.69 -3.18 4.70
C PRO A 142 16.80 -3.82 3.29
N PHE A 143 16.14 -4.97 3.06
CA PHE A 143 16.11 -5.68 1.77
C PHE A 143 15.25 -5.01 0.70
N HIS A 144 14.47 -4.00 1.05
CA HIS A 144 13.57 -3.27 0.15
C HIS A 144 14.01 -1.84 -0.16
N GLY A 145 15.10 -1.36 0.44
CA GLY A 145 15.64 -0.03 0.17
C GLY A 145 16.37 0.08 -1.17
N GLU A 146 16.53 1.32 -1.66
CA GLU A 146 17.18 1.66 -2.95
C GLU A 146 18.49 0.91 -3.21
N GLU A 147 19.36 0.81 -2.19
CA GLU A 147 20.66 0.15 -2.28
C GLU A 147 20.52 -1.37 -2.48
N ALA A 148 19.55 -2.01 -1.81
CA ALA A 148 19.31 -3.45 -1.93
C ALA A 148 18.73 -3.86 -3.30
N LEU A 149 18.15 -2.90 -4.03
CA LEU A 149 17.55 -3.11 -5.34
C LEU A 149 18.46 -2.71 -6.51
N LEU A 150 19.71 -2.31 -6.24
CA LEU A 150 20.67 -1.96 -7.28
C LEU A 150 20.90 -3.14 -8.24
N GLY A 151 20.81 -2.86 -9.54
CA GLY A 151 20.98 -3.87 -10.59
C GLY A 151 19.79 -4.81 -10.79
N LEU A 152 18.73 -4.73 -9.98
CA LEU A 152 17.53 -5.55 -10.12
C LEU A 152 16.46 -4.88 -10.98
N TRP A 153 15.73 -5.68 -11.75
CA TRP A 153 14.57 -5.24 -12.55
C TRP A 153 13.47 -4.57 -11.70
N ARG A 154 13.36 -4.95 -10.41
CA ARG A 154 12.45 -4.34 -9.43
C ARG A 154 12.65 -2.84 -9.23
N LYS A 155 13.85 -2.33 -9.51
CA LYS A 155 14.15 -0.90 -9.45
C LYS A 155 13.65 -0.13 -10.67
N SER A 156 13.39 -0.81 -11.79
CA SER A 156 13.03 -0.16 -13.05
C SER A 156 11.77 0.70 -12.88
N PRO A 157 11.80 2.00 -13.27
CA PRO A 157 10.63 2.85 -13.24
C PRO A 157 9.47 2.27 -14.06
N THR A 158 9.76 1.64 -15.20
CA THR A 158 8.77 0.98 -16.04
C THR A 158 8.10 -0.18 -15.30
N PHE A 159 8.87 -1.00 -14.59
CA PHE A 159 8.33 -2.10 -13.80
C PHE A 159 7.40 -1.61 -12.67
N LEU A 160 7.84 -0.59 -11.93
CA LEU A 160 7.03 0.01 -10.87
C LEU A 160 5.73 0.61 -11.45
N ALA A 161 5.82 1.34 -12.57
CA ALA A 161 4.66 1.90 -13.26
C ALA A 161 3.68 0.82 -13.73
N THR A 162 4.17 -0.30 -14.27
CA THR A 162 3.32 -1.44 -14.65
C THR A 162 2.56 -2.01 -13.45
N CYS A 163 3.23 -2.20 -12.31
CA CYS A 163 2.57 -2.68 -11.09
C CYS A 163 1.48 -1.70 -10.62
N VAL A 164 1.75 -0.39 -10.64
CA VAL A 164 0.77 0.65 -10.30
C VAL A 164 -0.42 0.63 -11.25
N ILE A 165 -0.20 0.53 -12.56
CA ILE A 165 -1.28 0.47 -13.55
C ILE A 165 -2.19 -0.74 -13.30
N VAL A 166 -1.60 -1.92 -13.09
CA VAL A 166 -2.37 -3.14 -12.78
C VAL A 166 -3.18 -2.95 -11.50
N TRP A 167 -2.56 -2.37 -10.46
CA TRP A 167 -3.23 -2.07 -9.20
C TRP A 167 -4.41 -1.10 -9.38
N VAL A 168 -4.23 -0.01 -10.15
CA VAL A 168 -5.29 0.98 -10.41
C VAL A 168 -6.46 0.36 -11.16
N LEU A 169 -6.18 -0.44 -12.20
CA LEU A 169 -7.22 -1.15 -12.95
C LEU A 169 -7.98 -2.13 -12.05
N ALA A 170 -7.29 -2.79 -11.13
CA ALA A 170 -7.90 -3.69 -10.16
C ALA A 170 -8.81 -2.94 -9.18
N GLU A 171 -8.34 -1.84 -8.57
CA GLU A 171 -9.16 -1.04 -7.67
C GLU A 171 -10.39 -0.42 -8.35
N PHE A 172 -10.23 0.05 -9.59
CA PHE A 172 -11.34 0.56 -10.38
C PHE A 172 -12.38 -0.54 -10.69
N GLY A 173 -11.92 -1.73 -11.10
CA GLY A 173 -12.80 -2.87 -11.34
C GLY A 173 -13.53 -3.33 -10.06
N ASN A 174 -12.85 -3.26 -8.91
CA ASN A 174 -13.43 -3.54 -7.61
C ASN A 174 -14.54 -2.51 -7.26
N LEU A 175 -14.25 -1.21 -7.44
CA LEU A 175 -15.23 -0.13 -7.23
C LEU A 175 -16.44 -0.24 -8.15
N GLN A 176 -16.21 -0.47 -9.45
CA GLN A 176 -17.27 -0.69 -10.43
C GLN A 176 -18.19 -1.84 -9.98
N THR A 177 -17.59 -2.92 -9.47
CA THR A 177 -18.34 -4.07 -8.94
C THR A 177 -19.22 -3.68 -7.76
N HIS A 178 -18.69 -2.92 -6.79
CA HIS A 178 -19.47 -2.46 -5.64
C HIS A 178 -20.60 -1.51 -6.05
N ILE A 179 -20.38 -0.62 -7.03
CA ILE A 179 -21.44 0.26 -7.55
C ILE A 179 -22.56 -0.55 -8.20
N ILE A 180 -22.23 -1.58 -8.98
CA ILE A 180 -23.23 -2.50 -9.56
C ILE A 180 -24.02 -3.17 -8.44
N LEU A 181 -23.35 -3.70 -7.41
CA LEU A 181 -24.02 -4.36 -6.28
C LEU A 181 -24.92 -3.41 -5.49
N MET A 182 -24.50 -2.16 -5.30
CA MET A 182 -25.30 -1.12 -4.66
C MET A 182 -26.60 -0.84 -5.44
N ARG A 183 -26.50 -0.70 -6.77
CA ARG A 183 -27.66 -0.40 -7.64
C ARG A 183 -28.72 -1.50 -7.65
N LEU A 184 -28.33 -2.74 -7.37
CA LEU A 184 -29.28 -3.87 -7.27
C LEU A 184 -30.20 -3.79 -6.06
N ARG A 185 -29.91 -2.92 -5.10
CA ARG A 185 -30.68 -2.77 -3.86
C ARG A 185 -31.17 -1.33 -3.69
N PRO A 186 -32.38 -1.01 -4.18
CA PRO A 186 -33.05 0.24 -3.83
C PRO A 186 -33.14 0.43 -2.31
N PRO A 187 -33.10 1.68 -1.80
CA PRO A 187 -33.16 1.93 -0.36
C PRO A 187 -34.42 1.31 0.24
N GLY A 188 -34.30 0.67 1.42
CA GLY A 188 -35.44 0.05 2.12
C GLY A 188 -35.85 -1.34 1.63
N THR A 189 -35.23 -1.89 0.58
CA THR A 189 -35.56 -3.24 0.07
C THR A 189 -34.54 -4.30 0.50
N ARG A 190 -35.02 -5.52 0.72
CA ARG A 190 -34.17 -6.71 0.95
C ARG A 190 -34.06 -7.64 -0.27
N VAL A 191 -34.74 -7.30 -1.37
CA VAL A 191 -34.77 -8.10 -2.59
C VAL A 191 -33.35 -8.28 -3.13
N ARG A 192 -32.98 -9.52 -3.45
CA ARG A 192 -31.74 -9.84 -4.15
C ARG A 192 -32.05 -9.98 -5.63
N ASN A 193 -31.20 -9.38 -6.45
CA ASN A 193 -31.25 -9.49 -7.91
C ASN A 193 -29.94 -10.10 -8.43
N ILE A 194 -29.98 -10.66 -9.63
CA ILE A 194 -28.79 -11.20 -10.29
C ILE A 194 -27.93 -10.02 -10.78
N PRO A 195 -26.67 -9.89 -10.33
CA PRO A 195 -25.79 -8.81 -10.79
C PRO A 195 -25.43 -8.99 -12.27
N ARG A 196 -25.48 -7.89 -13.03
CA ARG A 196 -25.16 -7.83 -14.47
C ARG A 196 -24.22 -6.66 -14.76
N GLY A 197 -23.48 -6.75 -15.85
CA GLY A 197 -22.51 -5.76 -16.31
C GLY A 197 -21.07 -6.02 -15.86
N GLY A 198 -20.12 -5.63 -16.71
CA GLY A 198 -18.69 -5.82 -16.46
C GLY A 198 -18.33 -7.29 -16.25
N LEU A 199 -17.41 -7.55 -15.31
CA LEU A 199 -16.91 -8.89 -15.05
C LEU A 199 -17.96 -9.83 -14.43
N PHE A 200 -19.11 -9.30 -13.98
CA PHE A 200 -20.22 -10.16 -13.55
C PHE A 200 -20.70 -11.08 -14.66
N GLU A 201 -20.56 -10.74 -15.95
CA GLU A 201 -20.98 -11.64 -17.02
C GLU A 201 -20.16 -12.91 -17.12
N MET A 202 -18.95 -12.92 -16.57
CA MET A 202 -18.06 -14.08 -16.56
C MET A 202 -18.04 -14.78 -15.19
N VAL A 203 -18.03 -14.02 -14.10
CA VAL A 203 -17.83 -14.56 -12.75
C VAL A 203 -18.87 -14.04 -11.76
N SER A 204 -19.06 -14.78 -10.68
CA SER A 204 -20.08 -14.48 -9.67
C SER A 204 -19.62 -13.45 -8.64
N CYS A 205 -18.32 -13.44 -8.35
CA CYS A 205 -17.70 -12.59 -7.33
C CYS A 205 -16.50 -11.80 -7.90
N PRO A 206 -16.70 -10.92 -8.89
CA PRO A 206 -15.62 -10.16 -9.49
C PRO A 206 -14.94 -9.19 -8.52
N ASN A 207 -15.63 -8.74 -7.47
CA ASN A 207 -15.04 -7.90 -6.43
C ASN A 207 -13.85 -8.61 -5.76
N TYR A 208 -14.03 -9.89 -5.42
CA TYR A 208 -12.95 -10.68 -4.81
C TYR A 208 -11.80 -10.94 -5.79
N PHE A 209 -12.09 -11.14 -7.07
CA PHE A 209 -11.04 -11.25 -8.09
C PHE A 209 -10.18 -10.00 -8.17
N TYR A 210 -10.83 -8.83 -8.29
CA TYR A 210 -10.12 -7.56 -8.35
C TYR A 210 -9.36 -7.26 -7.06
N GLU A 211 -9.91 -7.64 -5.90
CA GLU A 211 -9.19 -7.57 -4.64
C GLU A 211 -7.88 -8.38 -4.66
N VAL A 212 -7.95 -9.64 -5.09
CA VAL A 212 -6.75 -10.49 -5.20
C VAL A 212 -5.78 -9.89 -6.20
N LEU A 213 -6.26 -9.36 -7.32
CA LEU A 213 -5.40 -8.76 -8.35
C LEU A 213 -4.65 -7.53 -7.84
N SER A 214 -5.27 -6.66 -7.03
CA SER A 214 -4.58 -5.49 -6.45
C SER A 214 -3.49 -5.93 -5.47
N TRP A 215 -3.75 -6.92 -4.62
CA TRP A 215 -2.74 -7.46 -3.71
C TRP A 215 -1.64 -8.28 -4.40
N VAL A 216 -1.94 -8.95 -5.51
CA VAL A 216 -0.92 -9.56 -6.38
C VAL A 216 0.00 -8.49 -6.97
N ALA A 217 -0.53 -7.35 -7.41
CA ALA A 217 0.29 -6.24 -7.91
C ALA A 217 1.26 -5.71 -6.83
N VAL A 218 0.79 -5.55 -5.58
CA VAL A 218 1.64 -5.19 -4.43
C VAL A 218 2.68 -6.27 -4.12
N THR A 219 2.29 -7.54 -4.19
CA THR A 219 3.19 -8.68 -3.97
C THR A 219 4.28 -8.75 -5.03
N VAL A 220 3.95 -8.55 -6.30
CA VAL A 220 4.93 -8.55 -7.40
C VAL A 220 5.84 -7.33 -7.31
N MET A 221 5.30 -6.15 -7.00
CA MET A 221 6.08 -4.93 -6.84
C MET A 221 7.13 -5.06 -5.73
N THR A 222 6.75 -5.65 -4.60
CA THR A 222 7.64 -5.81 -3.44
C THR A 222 8.49 -7.08 -3.54
N MET A 223 7.98 -8.17 -4.13
CA MET A 223 8.49 -9.54 -3.96
C MET A 223 8.71 -9.90 -2.48
N SER A 224 7.88 -9.34 -1.59
CA SER A 224 7.96 -9.59 -0.16
C SER A 224 7.22 -10.87 0.21
N PHE A 225 7.87 -11.76 0.96
CA PHE A 225 7.20 -12.95 1.49
C PHE A 225 6.01 -12.59 2.40
N ALA A 226 6.11 -11.47 3.12
CA ALA A 226 5.01 -10.93 3.92
C ALA A 226 3.79 -10.57 3.06
N ALA A 227 4.00 -9.86 1.96
CA ALA A 227 2.93 -9.49 1.03
C ALA A 227 2.33 -10.72 0.33
N LEU A 228 3.18 -11.70 -0.03
CA LEU A 228 2.74 -12.96 -0.59
C LEU A 228 1.86 -13.74 0.38
N LEU A 229 2.29 -13.89 1.64
CA LEU A 229 1.54 -14.59 2.67
C LEU A 229 0.18 -13.93 2.91
N PHE A 230 0.17 -12.60 3.04
CA PHE A 230 -1.08 -11.84 3.14
C PHE A 230 -2.01 -12.13 1.96
N THR A 231 -1.50 -12.01 0.73
CA THR A 231 -2.28 -12.24 -0.49
C THR A 231 -2.86 -13.64 -0.56
N LEU A 232 -2.08 -14.67 -0.24
CA LEU A 232 -2.54 -16.06 -0.25
C LEU A 232 -3.62 -16.33 0.79
N VAL A 233 -3.44 -15.84 2.02
CA VAL A 233 -4.44 -15.98 3.10
C VAL A 233 -5.74 -15.27 2.73
N SER A 234 -5.64 -14.03 2.22
CA SER A 234 -6.79 -13.24 1.77
C SER A 234 -7.52 -13.91 0.60
N ALA A 235 -6.78 -14.38 -0.41
CA ALA A 235 -7.33 -15.08 -1.57
C ALA A 235 -8.04 -16.38 -1.19
N ALA A 236 -7.47 -17.17 -0.27
CA ALA A 236 -8.09 -18.39 0.23
C ALA A 236 -9.42 -18.09 0.95
N GLN A 237 -9.43 -17.10 1.84
CA GLN A 237 -10.65 -16.70 2.57
C GLN A 237 -11.73 -16.19 1.63
N MET A 238 -11.37 -15.35 0.65
CA MET A 238 -12.30 -14.85 -0.36
C MET A 238 -12.82 -15.96 -1.29
N THR A 239 -11.99 -16.93 -1.64
CA THR A 239 -12.40 -18.11 -2.41
C THR A 239 -13.49 -18.89 -1.69
N VAL A 240 -13.35 -19.12 -0.38
CA VAL A 240 -14.38 -19.78 0.44
C VAL A 240 -15.68 -18.97 0.42
N TRP A 241 -15.61 -17.65 0.54
CA TRP A 241 -16.79 -16.78 0.44
C TRP A 241 -17.42 -16.78 -0.96
N ALA A 242 -16.60 -16.80 -2.01
CA ALA A 242 -17.04 -16.80 -3.39
C ALA A 242 -17.83 -18.08 -3.72
N ILE A 243 -17.33 -19.25 -3.29
CA ILE A 243 -18.02 -20.53 -3.44
C ILE A 243 -19.38 -20.50 -2.77
N LYS A 244 -19.45 -20.03 -1.51
CA LYS A 244 -20.72 -19.93 -0.78
C LYS A 244 -21.70 -19.00 -1.50
N LYS A 245 -21.24 -17.83 -1.96
CA LYS A 245 -22.08 -16.85 -2.66
C LYS A 245 -22.57 -17.38 -4.02
N HIS A 246 -21.72 -18.06 -4.78
CA HIS A 246 -22.09 -18.68 -6.05
C HIS A 246 -23.14 -19.79 -5.87
N LYS A 247 -22.94 -20.68 -4.89
CA LYS A 247 -23.93 -21.73 -4.54
C LYS A 247 -25.28 -21.13 -4.15
N ALA A 248 -25.26 -20.08 -3.31
CA ALA A 248 -26.49 -19.38 -2.93
C ALA A 248 -27.21 -18.79 -4.14
N TYR A 249 -26.50 -18.12 -5.07
CA TYR A 249 -27.13 -17.59 -6.28
C TYR A 249 -27.74 -18.68 -7.17
N ARG A 250 -27.04 -19.80 -7.37
CA ARG A 250 -27.58 -20.91 -8.16
C ARG A 250 -28.83 -21.54 -7.53
N SER A 251 -28.87 -21.61 -6.20
CA SER A 251 -30.00 -22.17 -5.47
C SER A 251 -31.20 -21.22 -5.42
N GLU A 252 -30.95 -19.90 -5.37
CA GLU A 252 -31.99 -18.86 -5.28
C GLU A 252 -32.62 -18.56 -6.65
N PHE A 253 -31.80 -18.53 -7.71
CA PHE A 253 -32.23 -18.19 -9.07
C PHE A 253 -32.21 -19.41 -10.00
N GLN A 254 -32.80 -20.51 -9.56
CA GLN A 254 -32.84 -21.76 -10.34
C GLN A 254 -33.47 -21.52 -11.71
N GLY A 255 -32.86 -22.06 -12.76
CA GLY A 255 -33.33 -21.91 -14.14
C GLY A 255 -33.03 -20.55 -14.80
N THR A 256 -32.76 -19.50 -14.04
CA THR A 256 -32.51 -18.14 -14.56
C THR A 256 -31.09 -17.64 -14.34
N TYR A 257 -30.34 -18.24 -13.41
CA TYR A 257 -28.95 -17.86 -13.15
C TYR A 257 -28.04 -18.16 -14.35
N PRO A 258 -27.31 -17.16 -14.89
CA PRO A 258 -26.42 -17.36 -16.02
C PRO A 258 -25.26 -18.31 -15.69
N LYS A 259 -24.79 -19.03 -16.71
CA LYS A 259 -23.60 -19.90 -16.60
C LYS A 259 -22.36 -19.03 -16.41
N ARG A 260 -21.91 -18.91 -15.16
CA ARG A 260 -20.74 -18.12 -14.75
C ARG A 260 -19.77 -18.97 -13.94
N LYS A 261 -18.50 -18.58 -13.99
CA LYS A 261 -17.48 -19.00 -13.05
C LYS A 261 -17.70 -18.34 -11.68
N ILE A 262 -16.98 -18.79 -10.67
CA ILE A 262 -17.12 -18.35 -9.29
C ILE A 262 -16.38 -17.02 -9.10
N MET A 263 -15.10 -16.95 -9.45
CA MET A 263 -14.22 -15.81 -9.13
C MET A 263 -13.20 -15.48 -10.22
N TYR A 264 -12.43 -16.45 -10.72
CA TYR A 264 -11.41 -16.26 -11.75
C TYR A 264 -11.99 -16.50 -13.15
N PRO A 265 -12.00 -15.49 -14.05
CA PRO A 265 -12.53 -15.64 -15.40
C PRO A 265 -11.92 -16.84 -16.13
N PHE A 266 -12.77 -17.56 -16.88
CA PHE A 266 -12.43 -18.76 -17.67
C PHE A 266 -11.97 -20.00 -16.87
N VAL A 267 -11.45 -19.83 -15.66
CA VAL A 267 -10.89 -20.91 -14.85
C VAL A 267 -11.89 -21.38 -13.79
N PHE A 268 -12.11 -20.57 -12.76
CA PHE A 268 -12.76 -20.98 -11.52
C PHE A 268 -13.88 -20.04 -11.10
#